data_AF-A0A946CNK4-F1
#
_entry.id   AF-A0A946CNK4-F1
#
_cell.length_a   1.000
_cell.length_b   1.000
_cell.length_c   1.000
_cell.angle_alpha   90.00
_cell.angle_beta   90.00
_cell.angle_gamma   90.00
#
_symmetry.space_group_name_H-M   'P 1'
#
loop_
_entity.id
_entity.type
_entity.pdbx_description
1 polymer ?
#
loop_
_entity_poly.entity_id
_entity_poly.type
_entity_poly.pdbx_seq_one_letter_code
_entity_poly.pdbx_strand_id
1 'polypeptide(L)'
;LRRNPVPRLTIAGGFGKLTKLAQGAMDLHSDRSRIDFNNLSERLADLGADTETARQAAEANTALQVLELADGKGLAIADAIATGAREVALATLAGGTDVDVVVVSRAGKIIGTAR
;
A
#
# COMPACT_ATOMS: atom_id res chain seq x y z
N LEU A 1 -21.02 -2.26 3.77
CA LEU A 1 -20.17 -3.33 4.35
C LEU A 1 -20.15 -3.26 5.87
N ARG A 2 -19.80 -2.15 6.53
CA ARG A 2 -19.94 -2.05 8.00
C ARG A 2 -21.36 -2.32 8.55
N ARG A 3 -22.41 -1.81 7.88
CA ARG A 3 -23.82 -2.04 8.28
C ARG A 3 -24.39 -3.40 7.85
N ASN A 4 -23.81 -3.99 6.81
CA ASN A 4 -24.27 -5.25 6.21
C ASN A 4 -22.99 -6.03 5.88
N PRO A 5 -22.42 -6.74 6.87
CA PRO A 5 -21.15 -7.42 6.71
C PRO A 5 -21.29 -8.59 5.72
N VAL A 6 -20.21 -8.84 5.00
CA VAL A 6 -20.04 -10.04 4.18
C VAL A 6 -18.95 -10.91 4.80
N PRO A 7 -18.94 -12.24 4.59
CA PRO A 7 -17.92 -13.09 5.20
C PRO A 7 -16.49 -12.68 4.80
N ARG A 8 -16.30 -12.29 3.54
CA ARG A 8 -14.98 -11.94 3.00
C ARG A 8 -15.06 -10.80 1.97
N LEU A 9 -14.11 -9.89 2.05
CA LEU A 9 -13.87 -8.80 1.11
C LEU A 9 -12.42 -8.89 0.60
N THR A 10 -12.23 -8.92 -0.72
CA THR A 10 -10.91 -8.76 -1.33
C THR A 10 -10.80 -7.39 -1.98
N ILE A 11 -9.79 -6.61 -1.58
CA ILE A 11 -9.47 -5.31 -2.18
C ILE A 11 -8.27 -5.50 -3.11
N ALA A 12 -8.50 -5.38 -4.41
CA ALA A 12 -7.45 -5.48 -5.43
C ALA A 12 -7.24 -4.14 -6.14
N GLY A 13 -5.98 -3.78 -6.40
CA GLY A 13 -5.68 -2.57 -7.17
C GLY A 13 -4.20 -2.29 -7.35
N GLY A 14 -3.90 -1.17 -8.02
CA GLY A 14 -2.52 -0.76 -8.30
C GLY A 14 -1.80 -0.14 -7.11
N PHE A 15 -0.48 -0.33 -7.03
CA PHE A 15 0.39 0.12 -5.93
C PHE A 15 0.01 1.50 -5.37
N GLY A 16 -0.03 2.54 -6.21
CA GLY A 16 -0.33 3.90 -5.74
C GLY A 16 -1.71 4.08 -5.08
N LYS A 17 -2.76 3.35 -5.51
CA LYS A 17 -4.07 3.40 -4.84
C LYS A 17 -4.04 2.68 -3.50
N LEU A 18 -3.36 1.54 -3.43
CA LEU A 18 -3.24 0.79 -2.17
C LEU A 18 -2.31 1.50 -1.19
N THR A 19 -1.29 2.22 -1.66
CA THR A 19 -0.47 3.09 -0.82
C THR A 19 -1.33 4.16 -0.14
N LYS A 20 -2.22 4.82 -0.89
CA LYS A 20 -3.15 5.81 -0.32
C LYS A 20 -4.07 5.19 0.73
N LEU A 21 -4.59 4.00 0.45
CA LEU A 21 -5.41 3.27 1.42
C LEU A 21 -4.60 2.91 2.68
N ALA A 22 -3.37 2.41 2.52
CA ALA A 22 -2.46 2.12 3.62
C ALA A 22 -2.06 3.35 4.43
N GLN A 23 -2.16 4.54 3.84
CA GLN A 23 -1.98 5.85 4.50
C GLN A 23 -3.28 6.43 5.08
N GLY A 24 -4.38 5.66 5.07
CA GLY A 24 -5.66 6.05 5.67
C GLY A 24 -6.62 6.78 4.75
N ALA A 25 -6.28 7.01 3.47
CA ALA A 25 -7.20 7.64 2.53
C ALA A 25 -8.31 6.67 2.11
N MET A 26 -9.57 7.03 2.35
CA MET A 26 -10.72 6.27 1.85
C MET A 26 -11.10 6.63 0.41
N ASP A 27 -10.75 7.85 -0.01
CA ASP A 27 -10.86 8.27 -1.41
C ASP A 27 -9.49 8.17 -2.07
N LEU A 28 -9.37 7.22 -3.01
CA LEU A 28 -8.10 6.87 -3.64
C LEU A 28 -7.83 7.68 -4.92
N HIS A 29 -8.73 8.60 -5.30
CA HIS A 29 -8.58 9.41 -6.50
C HIS A 29 -7.38 10.36 -6.37
N SER A 30 -6.58 10.53 -7.43
CA SER A 30 -5.38 11.39 -7.45
C SER A 30 -5.64 12.80 -6.94
N ASP A 31 -6.80 13.34 -7.28
CA ASP A 31 -7.14 14.73 -7.00
C ASP A 31 -7.61 14.94 -5.56
N ARG A 32 -8.00 13.85 -4.86
CA ARG A 32 -8.59 13.90 -3.51
C ARG A 32 -7.64 13.41 -2.43
N SER A 33 -6.61 12.66 -2.80
CA SER A 33 -5.57 12.21 -1.88
C SER A 33 -4.20 12.23 -2.57
N ARG A 34 -3.18 12.63 -1.82
CA ARG A 34 -1.78 12.57 -2.24
C ARG A 34 -1.08 11.46 -1.48
N ILE A 35 0.00 10.95 -2.05
CA ILE A 35 0.86 9.98 -1.38
C ILE A 35 1.83 10.77 -0.51
N ASP A 36 1.93 10.36 0.75
CA ASP A 36 3.00 10.77 1.64
C ASP A 36 4.24 9.92 1.35
N PHE A 37 5.26 10.57 0.78
CA PHE A 37 6.53 9.93 0.44
C PHE A 37 7.45 9.75 1.65
N ASN A 38 7.29 10.55 2.71
CA ASN A 38 8.01 10.32 3.96
C ASN A 38 7.53 9.03 4.62
N ASN A 39 6.22 8.77 4.62
CA ASN A 39 5.69 7.50 5.12
C ASN A 39 6.21 6.30 4.30
N LEU A 40 6.39 6.44 2.99
CA LEU A 40 7.00 5.39 2.17
C LEU A 40 8.49 5.19 2.46
N SER A 41 9.21 6.28 2.71
CA SER A 41 10.61 6.25 3.12
C SER A 41 10.80 5.50 4.44
N GLU A 42 9.96 5.80 5.44
CA GLU A 42 9.96 5.12 6.73
C GLU A 42 9.70 3.61 6.57
N ARG A 43 8.69 3.24 5.79
CA ARG A 43 8.39 1.82 5.51
C ARG A 43 9.54 1.09 4.80
N LEU A 44 10.28 1.77 3.93
CA LEU A 44 11.46 1.18 3.31
C LEU A 44 12.59 1.00 4.32
N ALA A 45 12.79 1.97 5.22
CA ALA A 45 13.75 1.83 6.31
C ALA A 45 13.40 0.64 7.22
N ASP A 46 12.11 0.44 7.55
CA ASP A 46 11.64 -0.73 8.31
C ASP A 46 11.92 -2.06 7.59
N LEU A 47 11.94 -2.06 6.26
CA LEU A 47 12.31 -3.22 5.43
C LEU A 47 13.82 -3.41 5.28
N GLY A 48 14.65 -2.53 5.88
CA GLY A 48 16.11 -2.61 5.84
C GLY A 48 16.76 -1.84 4.68
N ALA A 49 16.07 -0.86 4.09
CA ALA A 49 16.67 0.04 3.12
C ALA A 49 17.86 0.80 3.73
N ASP A 50 18.91 1.01 2.93
CA ASP A 50 19.99 1.93 3.27
C ASP A 50 19.48 3.39 3.31
N THR A 51 20.22 4.26 4.01
CA THR A 51 19.83 5.67 4.19
C THR A 51 19.62 6.42 2.87
N GLU A 52 20.39 6.08 1.83
CA GLU A 52 20.27 6.72 0.53
C GLU A 52 18.98 6.30 -0.19
N THR A 53 18.63 5.02 -0.12
CA THR A 53 17.38 4.48 -0.67
C THR A 53 16.18 5.09 0.06
N ALA A 54 16.23 5.20 1.38
CA ALA A 54 15.17 5.87 2.15
C ALA A 54 15.05 7.35 1.73
N ARG A 55 16.17 8.08 1.58
CA ARG A 55 16.18 9.48 1.14
C ARG A 55 15.58 9.64 -0.27
N GLN A 56 15.97 8.80 -1.22
CA GLN A 56 15.43 8.81 -2.58
C GLN A 56 13.92 8.55 -2.61
N ALA A 57 13.42 7.68 -1.74
CA ALA A 57 11.99 7.44 -1.62
C ALA A 57 11.21 8.66 -1.11
N ALA A 58 11.77 9.41 -0.14
CA ALA A 58 11.17 10.63 0.38
C ALA A 58 11.08 11.75 -0.67
N GLU A 59 12.05 11.80 -1.60
CA GLU A 59 12.13 12.79 -2.69
C GLU A 59 11.42 12.34 -3.98
N ALA A 60 10.80 11.16 -3.98
CA ALA A 60 10.16 10.62 -5.17
C ALA A 60 8.94 11.46 -5.61
N ASN A 61 8.69 11.47 -6.93
CA ASN A 61 7.55 12.17 -7.51
C ASN A 61 6.32 11.28 -7.69
N THR A 62 6.53 9.95 -7.74
CA THR A 62 5.45 8.99 -7.97
C THR A 62 5.62 7.73 -7.12
N ALA A 63 4.50 7.08 -6.79
CA ALA A 63 4.52 5.79 -6.11
C ALA A 63 5.31 4.73 -6.91
N LEU A 64 5.24 4.79 -8.24
CA LEU A 64 5.94 3.82 -9.09
C LEU A 64 7.46 3.94 -8.94
N GLN A 65 8.00 5.17 -8.85
CA GLN A 65 9.43 5.37 -8.62
C GLN A 65 9.90 4.71 -7.32
N VAL A 66 9.12 4.82 -6.25
CA VAL A 66 9.43 4.16 -4.97
C VAL A 66 9.36 2.64 -5.08
N LEU A 67 8.36 2.12 -5.80
CA LEU A 67 8.25 0.69 -6.05
C LEU A 67 9.45 0.15 -6.84
N GLU A 68 9.84 0.83 -7.93
CA GLU A 68 11.00 0.46 -8.76
C GLU A 68 12.30 0.49 -7.96
N LEU A 69 12.45 1.51 -7.10
CA LEU A 69 13.59 1.62 -6.18
C LEU A 69 13.65 0.43 -5.20
N ALA A 70 12.51 0.07 -4.61
CA ALA A 70 12.40 -1.06 -3.69
C ALA A 70 12.68 -2.40 -4.37
N ASP A 71 12.11 -2.61 -5.57
CA ASP A 71 12.31 -3.81 -6.38
C ASP A 71 13.80 -3.99 -6.74
N GLY A 72 14.49 -2.91 -7.11
CA GLY A 72 15.93 -2.92 -7.39
C GLY A 72 16.80 -3.31 -6.19
N LYS A 73 16.25 -3.25 -4.98
CA LYS A 73 16.90 -3.61 -3.71
C LYS A 73 16.37 -4.91 -3.11
N GLY A 74 15.36 -5.54 -3.75
CA GLY A 74 14.70 -6.74 -3.22
C GLY A 74 13.86 -6.49 -1.97
N LEU A 75 13.39 -5.25 -1.77
CA LEU A 75 12.57 -4.86 -0.61
C LEU A 75 11.08 -5.05 -0.91
N ALA A 76 10.39 -5.85 -0.10
CA ALA A 76 8.99 -6.23 -0.31
C ALA A 76 7.98 -5.12 0.07
N ILE A 77 8.16 -3.90 -0.46
CA ILE A 77 7.32 -2.75 -0.11
C ILE A 77 5.85 -2.95 -0.51
N ALA A 78 5.58 -3.69 -1.58
CA ALA A 78 4.21 -3.98 -2.00
C ALA A 78 3.44 -4.84 -0.98
N ASP A 79 4.09 -5.80 -0.32
CA ASP A 79 3.48 -6.58 0.77
C ASP A 79 3.26 -5.74 2.04
N ALA A 80 4.21 -4.87 2.37
CA ALA A 80 4.06 -3.93 3.48
C ALA A 80 2.87 -2.97 3.25
N ILE A 81 2.71 -2.48 2.01
CA ILE A 81 1.56 -1.65 1.62
C ILE A 81 0.26 -2.46 1.62
N ALA A 82 0.25 -3.71 1.15
CA ALA A 82 -0.91 -4.58 1.23
C ALA A 82 -1.38 -4.77 2.69
N THR A 83 -0.42 -4.98 3.59
CA THR A 83 -0.66 -5.14 5.03
C THR A 83 -1.26 -3.87 5.64
N GLY A 84 -0.64 -2.70 5.43
CA GLY A 84 -1.18 -1.44 5.95
C GLY A 84 -2.57 -1.10 5.38
N ALA A 85 -2.81 -1.36 4.10
CA ALA A 85 -4.12 -1.15 3.49
C ALA A 85 -5.20 -2.06 4.11
N ARG A 86 -4.83 -3.31 4.44
CA ARG A 86 -5.71 -4.27 5.12
C ARG A 86 -6.06 -3.80 6.52
N GLU A 87 -5.08 -3.31 7.28
CA GLU A 87 -5.29 -2.77 8.63
C GLU A 87 -6.29 -1.61 8.62
N VAL A 88 -6.12 -0.65 7.71
CA VAL A 88 -7.05 0.47 7.54
C VAL A 88 -8.45 -0.01 7.16
N ALA A 89 -8.56 -0.97 6.25
CA ALA A 89 -9.85 -1.53 5.84
C ALA A 89 -10.56 -2.26 7.00
N LEU A 90 -9.83 -3.09 7.76
CA LEU A 90 -10.36 -3.79 8.94
C LEU A 90 -10.84 -2.81 10.01
N ALA A 91 -10.05 -1.79 10.32
CA ALA A 91 -10.42 -0.73 11.26
C ALA A 91 -11.69 0.00 10.82
N THR A 92 -11.84 0.25 9.51
CA THR A 92 -13.02 0.92 8.95
C THR A 92 -14.29 0.05 9.02
N LEU A 93 -14.15 -1.26 8.82
CA LEU A 93 -15.29 -2.20 8.81
C LEU A 93 -15.80 -2.54 10.22
N ALA A 94 -14.98 -2.36 11.25
CA ALA A 94 -15.32 -2.61 12.66
C ALA A 94 -15.76 -4.07 12.96
N GLY A 95 -15.19 -5.04 12.22
CA GLY A 95 -15.42 -6.48 12.40
C GLY A 95 -16.53 -7.07 11.52
N GLY A 96 -16.66 -8.40 11.55
CA GLY A 96 -17.68 -9.15 10.80
C GLY A 96 -17.36 -9.44 9.34
N THR A 97 -16.20 -8.99 8.84
CA THR A 97 -15.73 -9.24 7.47
C THR A 97 -14.23 -9.50 7.48
N ASP A 98 -13.82 -10.65 6.96
CA ASP A 98 -12.40 -10.91 6.66
C ASP A 98 -11.96 -10.06 5.47
N VAL A 99 -10.74 -9.53 5.50
CA VAL A 99 -10.23 -8.66 4.43
C VAL A 99 -8.94 -9.24 3.87
N ASP A 100 -8.93 -9.48 2.56
CA ASP A 100 -7.72 -9.75 1.79
C ASP A 100 -7.35 -8.50 0.98
N VAL A 101 -6.06 -8.23 0.80
CA VAL A 101 -5.56 -7.17 -0.08
C VAL A 101 -4.61 -7.76 -1.11
N VAL A 102 -4.76 -7.34 -2.37
CA VAL A 102 -3.91 -7.74 -3.49
C VAL A 102 -3.42 -6.49 -4.22
N VAL A 103 -2.10 -6.33 -4.28
CA VAL A 103 -1.43 -5.26 -5.03
C VAL A 103 -1.03 -5.81 -6.39
N VAL A 104 -1.45 -5.12 -7.44
CA VAL A 104 -1.25 -5.53 -8.84
C VAL A 104 -0.42 -4.48 -9.58
N SER A 105 0.56 -4.92 -10.37
CA SER A 105 1.34 -4.04 -11.23
C SER A 105 0.57 -3.63 -12.48
N ARG A 106 1.08 -2.63 -13.23
CA ARG A 106 0.51 -2.24 -14.53
C ARG A 106 0.54 -3.37 -15.57
N ALA A 107 1.44 -4.33 -15.41
CA ALA A 107 1.53 -5.52 -16.27
C ALA A 107 0.55 -6.64 -15.85
N GLY A 108 -0.32 -6.40 -14.87
CA GLY A 108 -1.28 -7.39 -14.38
C GLY A 108 -0.69 -8.46 -13.46
N LYS A 109 0.56 -8.29 -13.00
CA LYS A 109 1.19 -9.23 -12.05
C LYS A 109 0.80 -8.89 -10.62
N ILE A 110 0.53 -9.90 -9.81
CA ILE A 110 0.42 -9.73 -8.36
C ILE A 110 1.85 -9.50 -7.82
N ILE A 111 2.03 -8.38 -7.13
CA ILE A 111 3.33 -7.94 -6.59
C ILE A 111 3.32 -7.82 -5.06
N GLY A 112 2.14 -7.87 -4.43
CA GLY A 112 2.04 -7.92 -2.98
C GLY A 112 0.68 -8.41 -2.52
N THR A 113 0.61 -9.02 -1.34
CA THR A 113 -0.62 -9.56 -0.76
C THR A 113 -0.65 -9.46 0.76
N ALA A 114 -1.84 -9.36 1.34
CA ALA A 114 -2.08 -9.52 2.76
C ALA A 114 -3.41 -10.25 2.99
N ARG A 115 -3.50 -11.12 3.98
CA ARG A 115 -4.68 -11.93 4.31
C ARG A 115 -4.94 -11.96 5.80
#